data_AF-A0A960J478-F1
#
_entry.id   AF-A0A960J478-F1
#
_cell.length_a   1.000
_cell.length_b   1.000
_cell.length_c   1.000
_cell.angle_alpha   90.00
_cell.angle_beta   90.00
_cell.angle_gamma   90.00
#
_symmetry.space_group_name_H-M   'P 1'
#
loop_
_entity.id
_entity.type
_entity.pdbx_description
1 polymer ?
#
loop_
_entity_poly.entity_id
_entity_poly.type
_entity_poly.pdbx_seq_one_letter_code
_entity_poly.pdbx_strand_id
1 'polypeptide(L)'
;DDVSHYAAPARATDLAGLPPTYISAQEFDPLRDEALDYGARLLEAGVSVEVHHFPGTFHGSTAVAAAAVSKRQLDEQYAVLRRHLGG
;
A
#
# COMPACT_ATOMS: atom_id res chain seq x y z
N ASP A 1 -11.66 -21.94 -4.25
CA ASP A 1 -11.39 -21.58 -2.84
C ASP A 1 -9.96 -21.85 -2.38
N ASP A 2 -9.17 -22.64 -3.12
CA ASP A 2 -7.75 -22.85 -2.85
C ASP A 2 -6.87 -21.92 -3.73
N VAL A 3 -6.85 -20.63 -3.40
CA VAL A 3 -5.98 -19.65 -4.08
C VAL A 3 -4.71 -19.51 -3.25
N SER A 4 -3.57 -19.83 -3.85
CA SER A 4 -2.25 -19.70 -3.23
C SER A 4 -1.99 -18.27 -2.75
N HIS A 5 -1.34 -18.12 -1.60
CA HIS A 5 -0.93 -16.81 -1.08
C HIS A 5 0.10 -16.11 -1.99
N TYR A 6 0.81 -16.85 -2.86
CA TYR A 6 1.66 -16.23 -3.87
C TYR A 6 0.86 -15.53 -4.99
N ALA A 7 -0.41 -15.88 -5.16
CA ALA A 7 -1.34 -15.17 -6.06
C ALA A 7 -2.19 -14.13 -5.31
N ALA A 8 -2.50 -14.38 -4.04
CA ALA A 8 -3.24 -13.46 -3.17
C ALA A 8 -2.54 -13.32 -1.81
N PRO A 9 -1.55 -12.42 -1.67
CA PRO A 9 -0.70 -12.30 -0.48
C PRO A 9 -1.46 -12.09 0.83
N ALA A 10 -2.58 -11.38 0.76
CA ALA A 10 -3.50 -11.22 1.87
C ALA A 10 -4.11 -12.54 2.37
N ARG A 11 -3.90 -13.69 1.73
CA ARG A 11 -4.33 -14.99 2.27
C ARG A 11 -3.26 -15.72 3.06
N ALA A 12 -2.03 -15.20 3.13
CA ALA A 12 -0.98 -15.79 3.96
C ALA A 12 -1.45 -15.86 5.42
N THR A 13 -1.17 -16.98 6.09
CA THR A 13 -1.55 -17.21 7.50
C THR A 13 -0.52 -16.67 8.48
N ASP A 14 0.68 -16.38 8.01
CA ASP A 14 1.77 -15.76 8.77
C ASP A 14 2.38 -14.64 7.92
N LEU A 15 2.44 -13.45 8.50
CA LEU A 15 3.00 -12.24 7.89
C LEU A 15 4.20 -11.71 8.68
N ALA A 16 4.63 -12.41 9.73
CA ALA A 16 5.73 -11.99 10.57
C ALA A 16 7.07 -11.98 9.79
N GLY A 17 7.96 -11.07 10.16
CA GLY A 17 9.30 -10.98 9.58
C GLY A 17 9.36 -10.37 8.17
N LEU A 18 8.23 -9.93 7.60
CA LEU A 18 8.23 -9.17 6.35
C LEU A 18 8.89 -7.78 6.55
N PRO A 19 9.47 -7.19 5.49
CA PRO A 19 10.09 -5.87 5.57
C PRO A 19 9.11 -4.75 5.96
N PRO A 20 9.61 -3.61 6.48
CA PRO A 20 8.80 -2.40 6.61
C PRO A 20 8.04 -2.09 5.32
N THR A 21 6.75 -1.85 5.44
CA THR A 21 5.83 -1.82 4.30
C THR A 21 5.11 -0.48 4.21
N TYR A 22 5.05 0.07 3.00
CA TYR A 22 4.22 1.22 2.65
C TYR A 22 3.10 0.78 1.72
N ILE A 23 1.87 1.19 2.01
CA ILE A 23 0.68 0.91 1.21
C ILE A 23 -0.03 2.23 0.91
N SER A 24 -0.27 2.52 -0.36
CA SER A 24 -1.18 3.60 -0.78
C SER A 24 -2.52 3.03 -1.21
N ALA A 25 -3.62 3.52 -0.64
CA ALA A 25 -4.97 3.12 -0.98
C ALA A 25 -5.75 4.31 -1.59
N GLN A 26 -6.46 4.06 -2.67
CA GLN A 26 -7.23 5.07 -3.41
C GLN A 26 -8.71 5.04 -2.97
N GLU A 27 -9.36 6.19 -2.93
CA GLU A 27 -10.74 6.29 -2.38
C GLU A 27 -11.77 5.49 -3.19
N PHE A 28 -11.70 5.59 -4.51
CA PHE A 28 -12.62 4.95 -5.46
C PHE A 28 -11.93 3.79 -6.19
N ASP A 29 -11.30 2.90 -5.43
CA ASP A 29 -10.62 1.71 -5.95
C ASP A 29 -11.25 0.44 -5.35
N PRO A 30 -11.65 -0.55 -6.16
CA PRO A 30 -12.15 -1.83 -5.65
C PRO A 30 -11.13 -2.55 -4.74
N LEU A 31 -9.84 -2.27 -4.88
CA LEU A 31 -8.78 -2.86 -4.07
C LEU A 31 -8.54 -2.12 -2.74
N ARG A 32 -9.26 -1.02 -2.48
CA ARG A 32 -9.03 -0.18 -1.29
C ARG A 32 -9.14 -0.99 0.00
N ASP A 33 -10.25 -1.69 0.18
CA ASP A 33 -10.55 -2.33 1.45
C ASP A 33 -9.60 -3.51 1.72
N GLU A 34 -9.20 -4.26 0.69
CA GLU A 34 -8.19 -5.32 0.83
C GLU A 34 -6.79 -4.77 1.14
N ALA A 35 -6.42 -3.60 0.59
CA ALA A 35 -5.16 -2.94 0.91
C ALA A 35 -5.12 -2.48 2.39
N LEU A 36 -6.23 -1.94 2.89
CA LEU A 36 -6.38 -1.53 4.29
C LEU A 36 -6.33 -2.74 5.23
N ASP A 37 -7.06 -3.82 4.92
CA ASP A 37 -7.04 -5.06 5.70
C ASP A 37 -5.64 -5.69 5.75
N TYR A 38 -4.97 -5.78 4.60
CA TYR A 38 -3.60 -6.32 4.54
C TYR A 38 -2.62 -5.49 5.38
N GLY A 39 -2.73 -4.16 5.32
CA GLY A 39 -1.93 -3.25 6.15
C GLY A 39 -2.18 -3.44 7.65
N ALA A 40 -3.44 -3.58 8.06
CA ALA A 40 -3.79 -3.86 9.46
C ALA A 40 -3.20 -5.18 9.94
N ARG A 41 -3.29 -6.24 9.13
CA ARG A 41 -2.76 -7.56 9.48
C ARG A 41 -1.23 -7.63 9.52
N LEU A 42 -0.55 -6.89 8.65
CA LEU A 42 0.90 -6.71 8.72
C LEU A 42 1.29 -6.05 10.05
N LEU A 43 0.57 -4.99 10.44
CA LEU A 43 0.80 -4.29 11.71
C LEU A 43 0.56 -5.22 12.91
N GLU A 44 -0.52 -6.00 12.90
CA GLU A 44 -0.81 -7.01 13.93
C GLU A 44 0.29 -8.09 14.03
N ALA A 45 0.91 -8.45 12.91
CA ALA A 45 2.05 -9.37 12.85
C ALA A 45 3.39 -8.73 13.30
N GLY A 46 3.38 -7.46 13.74
CA GLY A 46 4.56 -6.75 14.23
C GLY A 46 5.42 -6.11 13.15
N VAL A 47 4.94 -6.02 11.91
CA VAL A 47 5.63 -5.31 10.82
C VAL A 47 5.43 -3.80 10.99
N SER A 48 6.46 -3.01 10.69
CA SER A 48 6.33 -1.55 10.60
C SER A 48 5.58 -1.19 9.32
N VAL A 49 4.39 -0.59 9.45
CA VAL A 49 3.51 -0.30 8.30
C VAL A 49 3.11 1.18 8.26
N GLU A 50 3.20 1.77 7.08
CA GLU A 50 2.60 3.06 6.74
C GLU A 50 1.46 2.83 5.72
N VAL A 51 0.22 3.12 6.09
CA VAL A 51 -0.95 3.04 5.18
C VAL A 51 -1.49 4.44 4.92
N HIS A 52 -1.49 4.85 3.65
CA HIS A 52 -1.85 6.20 3.23
C HIS A 52 -3.05 6.17 2.30
N HIS A 53 -4.15 6.79 2.71
CA HIS A 53 -5.37 6.90 1.90
C HIS A 53 -5.38 8.21 1.11
N PHE A 54 -5.71 8.14 -0.18
CA PHE A 54 -5.73 9.29 -1.10
C PHE A 54 -7.16 9.64 -1.54
N PRO A 55 -7.81 10.63 -0.91
CA PRO A 55 -9.13 11.08 -1.34
C PRO A 55 -9.15 11.62 -2.77
N GLY A 56 -10.27 11.42 -3.47
CA GLY A 56 -10.51 11.89 -4.84
C GLY A 56 -9.80 11.06 -5.92
N THR A 57 -9.22 9.91 -5.56
CA THR A 57 -8.43 9.08 -6.47
C THR A 57 -9.11 7.76 -6.79
N PHE A 58 -8.68 7.13 -7.87
CA PHE A 58 -9.17 5.85 -8.39
C PHE A 58 -7.97 4.97 -8.76
N HIS A 59 -8.23 3.71 -9.09
CA HIS A 59 -7.17 2.77 -9.47
C HIS A 59 -6.26 3.31 -10.58
N GLY A 60 -4.96 3.46 -10.29
CA GLY A 60 -3.98 3.98 -11.25
C GLY A 60 -4.01 5.49 -11.48
N SER A 61 -4.66 6.29 -10.62
CA SER A 61 -4.74 7.76 -10.76
C SER A 61 -3.38 8.46 -10.85
N THR A 62 -2.30 7.84 -10.37
CA THR A 62 -0.92 8.36 -10.50
C THR A 62 -0.49 8.56 -11.97
N ALA A 63 -1.10 7.84 -12.92
CA ALA A 63 -0.87 8.02 -14.35
C ALA A 63 -1.37 9.38 -14.88
N VAL A 64 -2.31 10.03 -14.18
CA VAL A 64 -2.77 11.38 -14.52
C VAL A 64 -1.80 12.41 -13.97
N ALA A 65 -0.63 12.52 -14.61
CA ALA A 65 0.50 13.31 -14.12
C ALA A 65 0.20 14.80 -13.88
N ALA A 66 -0.83 15.36 -14.52
CA ALA A 66 -1.24 16.75 -14.33
C ALA A 66 -1.96 16.99 -12.99
N ALA A 67 -2.60 15.97 -12.41
CA ALA A 67 -3.39 16.10 -11.19
C ALA A 67 -2.50 16.35 -9.96
N ALA A 68 -2.85 17.36 -9.16
CA ALA A 68 -2.09 17.71 -7.97
C ALA A 68 -2.01 16.56 -6.95
N VAL A 69 -3.11 15.80 -6.78
CA VAL A 69 -3.15 14.65 -5.87
C VAL A 69 -2.22 13.52 -6.32
N SER A 70 -2.11 13.29 -7.64
CA SER A 70 -1.21 12.28 -8.21
C SER A 70 0.26 12.66 -8.00
N LYS A 71 0.62 13.93 -8.19
CA LYS A 71 1.97 14.44 -7.88
C LYS A 71 2.31 14.26 -6.40
N ARG A 72 1.39 14.64 -5.51
CA ARG A 72 1.54 14.46 -4.06
C ARG A 72 1.78 13.00 -3.68
N GLN A 73 1.01 12.07 -4.27
CA GLN A 73 1.19 10.64 -4.02
C GLN A 73 2.58 10.15 -4.45
N LEU A 74 3.05 10.55 -5.64
CA LEU A 74 4.38 10.16 -6.14
C LEU A 74 5.51 10.76 -5.29
N ASP A 75 5.41 12.04 -4.92
CA ASP A 75 6.39 12.71 -4.07
C ASP A 75 6.53 12.00 -2.71
N GLU A 76 5.40 11.58 -2.13
CA GLU A 76 5.39 10.81 -0.89
C GLU A 76 6.03 9.44 -1.06
N GLN A 77 5.69 8.69 -2.10
CA GLN A 77 6.31 7.38 -2.40
C GLN A 77 7.82 7.50 -2.51
N TYR A 78 8.33 8.52 -3.22
CA TYR A 78 9.76 8.77 -3.31
C TYR A 78 10.39 9.15 -1.97
N ALA A 79 9.70 9.96 -1.14
CA ALA A 79 10.19 10.32 0.18
C ALA A 79 10.30 9.11 1.11
N VAL A 80 9.31 8.20 1.07
CA VAL A 80 9.33 6.93 1.81
C VAL A 80 10.49 6.06 1.38
N LEU A 81 10.66 5.87 0.06
CA LEU A 81 11.78 5.07 -0.47
C LEU A 81 13.13 5.67 -0.09
N ARG A 82 13.32 6.98 -0.23
CA ARG A 82 14.57 7.66 0.19
C ARG A 82 14.86 7.45 1.68
N ARG A 83 13.84 7.55 2.54
CA ARG A 83 14.00 7.34 3.99
C ARG A 83 14.47 5.94 4.35
N HIS A 84 14.04 4.92 3.59
CA HIS A 84 14.33 3.52 3.92
C HIS A 84 15.46 2.89 3.11
N LEU A 85 15.79 3.43 1.93
CA LEU A 85 16.81 2.88 1.02
C LEU A 85 18.01 3.82 0.80
N GLY A 86 17.84 5.12 1.04
CA GLY A 86 18.80 6.16 0.67
C GLY A 86 19.76 6.60 1.77
N GLY A 87 20.20 5.66 2.62
CA GLY A 87 21.26 5.93 3.61
C GLY A 87 22.53 6.46 2.96
#